data_AF-A0A0Q8LVL9-F1
#
_entry.id   AF-A0A0Q8LVL9-F1
#
_cell.length_a   1.000
_cell.length_b   1.000
_cell.length_c   1.000
_cell.angle_alpha   90.00
_cell.angle_beta   90.00
_cell.angle_gamma   90.00
#
_symmetry.space_group_name_H-M   'P 1'
#
loop_
_entity.id
_entity.type
_entity.pdbx_description
1 polymer ?
#
loop_
_entity_poly.entity_id
_entity_poly.type
_entity_poly.pdbx_seq_one_letter_code
_entity_poly.pdbx_strand_id
1 'polypeptide(L)'
;MTTVEPITAFVPVAPDADWETVRARLMTEVASRGPGWTDHNAADPGVTIAEVLAFGIADLHFRTSRPPFTQWPLAGDGYRAAADRHWHTVLPLPELRTSSDALAPLATTLAATADALEPIVRAAASRADADAVLAAEPWRSAVPAGQRIPLLAVLRDGLVRRTALEFADLVSDVVDGEDRREGTPTERDGRAAQRLALSLPLWPDELAALVRRERRRRVLDIATARRPAILAATSPADRATVIATLVGDGLVAAEAEIASAAAPLPAGVVPEDLEHAGGATRIWPPHAVQALTCEPVTAADYARRARTHPGVARAWAVKGRLEGVAWHGLPTTDAAALPVGDPRRHWAVDPAAAAITLVVETRDPEAVVGDEFLREVLARAIGDQVRHPFLAYRDDLDDETPRRLVCDEVGAALLKRIGVVVQARLVVSATAAGADVVADATGRLQRYFREGRPESAVSERAAESPSGPWPDAPQPAGGWNPGEAIRFTEIVEQIVADPAVLGVEALYLGREGESTLTAASESFLTIPPDAVPVLAEGDCLAIVYAGEKGCGHAES
;
A
#
# COMPACT_ATOMS: atom_id res chain seq x y z
N MET A 1 -36.70 -12.88 49.56
CA MET A 1 -35.96 -11.60 49.46
C MET A 1 -34.53 -11.95 49.09
N THR A 2 -34.23 -11.97 47.80
CA THR A 2 -32.89 -12.20 47.26
C THR A 2 -32.19 -10.85 47.12
N THR A 3 -31.11 -10.67 47.87
CA THR A 3 -30.27 -9.47 47.85
C THR A 3 -29.54 -9.39 46.52
N VAL A 4 -29.80 -8.33 45.76
CA VAL A 4 -29.07 -8.01 44.52
C VAL A 4 -27.68 -7.52 44.91
N GLU A 5 -26.64 -8.20 44.44
CA GLU A 5 -25.25 -7.77 44.62
C GLU A 5 -25.01 -6.43 43.91
N PRO A 6 -24.33 -5.45 44.55
CA PRO A 6 -24.01 -4.19 43.92
C PRO A 6 -22.96 -4.38 42.81
N ILE A 7 -23.19 -3.70 41.69
CA ILE A 7 -22.31 -3.71 40.52
C ILE A 7 -20.94 -3.13 40.91
N THR A 8 -19.88 -3.92 40.82
CA THR A 8 -18.50 -3.44 40.94
C THR A 8 -17.98 -3.00 39.58
N ALA A 9 -17.36 -1.82 39.53
CA ALA A 9 -16.73 -1.30 38.32
C ALA A 9 -15.58 -2.22 37.86
N PHE A 10 -15.65 -2.63 36.59
CA PHE A 10 -14.60 -3.36 35.91
C PHE A 10 -13.35 -2.48 35.76
N VAL A 11 -12.17 -3.00 36.08
CA VAL A 11 -10.89 -2.33 35.81
C VAL A 11 -10.34 -2.89 34.50
N PRO A 12 -10.30 -2.09 33.42
CA PRO A 12 -9.82 -2.56 32.14
C PRO A 12 -8.32 -2.88 32.18
N VAL A 13 -7.94 -4.01 31.60
CA VAL A 13 -6.54 -4.39 31.35
C VAL A 13 -6.34 -4.42 29.84
N ALA A 14 -5.17 -3.98 29.35
CA ALA A 14 -4.85 -3.95 27.93
C ALA A 14 -5.32 -5.24 27.22
N PRO A 15 -6.07 -5.13 26.11
CA PRO A 15 -6.14 -3.98 25.19
C PRO A 15 -7.14 -2.88 25.60
N ASP A 16 -7.71 -2.91 26.79
CA ASP A 16 -8.85 -2.07 27.18
C ASP A 16 -8.52 -0.64 27.67
N ALA A 17 -7.36 -0.06 27.32
CA ALA A 17 -7.14 1.37 27.63
C ALA A 17 -8.03 2.22 26.71
N ASP A 18 -9.15 2.70 27.25
CA ASP A 18 -10.08 3.55 26.52
C ASP A 18 -9.48 4.93 26.21
N TRP A 19 -10.12 5.61 25.25
CA TRP A 19 -9.76 6.97 24.84
C TRP A 19 -9.63 7.92 26.04
N GLU A 20 -10.50 7.78 27.04
CA GLU A 20 -10.51 8.63 28.23
C GLU A 20 -9.22 8.46 29.06
N THR A 21 -8.73 7.23 29.18
CA THR A 21 -7.47 6.93 29.88
C THR A 21 -6.27 7.55 29.16
N VAL A 22 -6.25 7.49 27.82
CA VAL A 22 -5.18 8.09 27.00
C VAL A 22 -5.25 9.62 27.09
N ARG A 23 -6.45 10.19 26.97
CA ARG A 23 -6.71 11.63 27.09
C ARG A 23 -6.28 12.16 28.46
N ALA A 24 -6.64 11.49 29.55
CA ALA A 24 -6.26 11.91 30.91
C ALA A 24 -4.73 11.98 31.11
N ARG A 25 -3.99 11.01 30.56
CA ARG A 25 -2.52 10.99 30.60
C ARG A 25 -1.92 12.12 29.75
N LEU A 26 -2.45 12.33 28.55
CA LEU A 26 -2.07 13.41 27.65
C LEU A 26 -2.26 14.78 28.31
N MET A 27 -3.43 15.03 28.89
CA MET A 27 -3.73 16.28 29.59
C MET A 27 -2.85 16.50 30.82
N THR A 28 -2.50 15.43 31.55
CA THR A 28 -1.58 15.51 32.69
C THR A 28 -0.18 15.93 32.24
N GLU A 29 0.35 15.31 31.18
CA GLU A 29 1.68 15.65 30.63
C GLU A 29 1.71 17.06 30.05
N VAL A 30 0.67 17.44 29.29
CA VAL A 30 0.51 18.79 28.73
C VAL A 30 0.50 19.84 29.84
N ALA A 31 -0.30 19.66 30.88
CA ALA A 31 -0.38 20.60 31.99
C ALA A 31 0.97 20.75 32.72
N SER A 32 1.75 19.67 32.80
CA SER A 32 3.08 19.69 33.43
C SER A 32 4.15 20.41 32.60
N ARG A 33 4.05 20.39 31.26
CA ARG A 33 5.06 20.92 30.34
C ARG A 33 4.73 22.30 29.76
N GLY A 34 3.45 22.66 29.71
CA GLY A 34 2.97 23.89 29.10
C GLY A 34 1.77 24.48 29.84
N PRO A 35 1.94 25.01 31.06
CA PRO A 35 0.84 25.52 31.90
C PRO A 35 0.09 26.73 31.30
N GLY A 36 0.63 27.36 30.24
CA GLY A 36 -0.03 28.43 29.49
C GLY A 36 -0.64 27.98 28.16
N TRP A 37 -0.59 26.69 27.82
CA TRP A 37 -1.17 26.17 26.59
C TRP A 37 -2.68 26.02 26.74
N THR A 38 -3.42 26.64 25.82
CA THR A 38 -4.86 26.44 25.69
C THR A 38 -5.07 25.40 24.60
N ASP A 39 -5.61 24.24 24.97
CA ASP A 39 -5.96 23.11 24.10
C ASP A 39 -7.16 23.43 23.17
N HIS A 40 -7.16 24.63 22.61
CA HIS A 40 -8.24 25.18 21.81
C HIS A 40 -7.97 24.88 20.34
N ASN A 41 -8.90 24.17 19.71
CA ASN A 41 -8.91 23.96 18.27
C ASN A 41 -9.71 25.07 17.60
N ALA A 42 -9.03 25.97 16.89
CA ALA A 42 -9.68 27.11 16.22
C ALA A 42 -10.57 26.69 15.04
N ALA A 43 -10.37 25.49 14.47
CA ALA A 43 -11.16 25.00 13.35
C ALA A 43 -12.43 24.26 13.79
N ASP A 44 -12.44 23.67 14.98
CA ASP A 44 -13.59 22.98 15.57
C ASP A 44 -13.62 23.21 17.10
N PRO A 45 -14.34 24.24 17.58
CA PRO A 45 -14.31 24.63 18.99
C PRO A 45 -14.97 23.61 19.92
N GLY A 46 -15.62 22.56 19.38
CA GLY A 46 -16.22 21.46 20.15
C GLY A 46 -15.28 20.30 20.43
N VAL A 47 -14.10 20.23 19.78
CA VAL A 47 -13.15 19.12 19.94
C VAL A 47 -11.72 19.66 20.05
N THR A 48 -11.07 19.40 21.18
CA THR A 48 -9.71 19.86 21.45
C THR A 48 -8.65 19.09 20.66
N ILE A 49 -7.45 19.66 20.50
CA ILE A 49 -6.35 19.02 19.76
C ILE A 49 -5.88 17.78 20.52
N ALA A 50 -5.84 17.83 21.86
CA ALA A 50 -5.48 16.68 22.67
C ALA A 50 -6.53 15.56 22.57
N GLU A 51 -7.81 15.88 22.39
CA GLU A 51 -8.86 14.87 22.17
C GLU A 51 -8.72 14.15 20.83
N VAL A 52 -8.45 14.89 19.75
CA VAL A 52 -8.16 14.31 18.43
C VAL A 52 -6.90 13.44 18.50
N LEU A 53 -5.84 13.91 19.17
CA LEU A 53 -4.61 13.16 19.33
C LEU A 53 -4.80 11.90 20.20
N ALA A 54 -5.52 12.01 21.31
CA ALA A 54 -5.85 10.88 22.17
C ALA A 54 -6.70 9.85 21.42
N PHE A 55 -7.63 10.29 20.57
CA PHE A 55 -8.40 9.40 19.71
C PHE A 55 -7.51 8.71 18.67
N GLY A 56 -6.66 9.46 17.96
CA GLY A 56 -5.73 8.90 17.00
C GLY A 56 -4.76 7.88 17.62
N ILE A 57 -4.27 8.15 18.83
CA ILE A 57 -3.38 7.23 19.56
C ILE A 57 -4.15 6.00 20.07
N ALA A 58 -5.34 6.16 20.62
CA ALA A 58 -6.16 5.04 21.08
C ALA A 58 -6.62 4.16 19.91
N ASP A 59 -7.01 4.75 18.78
CA ASP A 59 -7.37 4.04 17.54
C ASP A 59 -6.15 3.35 16.92
N LEU A 60 -5.00 4.03 16.86
CA LEU A 60 -3.75 3.41 16.41
C LEU A 60 -3.31 2.28 17.34
N HIS A 61 -3.43 2.45 18.65
CA HIS A 61 -3.13 1.40 19.63
C HIS A 61 -4.08 0.23 19.48
N PHE A 62 -5.38 0.47 19.32
CA PHE A 62 -6.37 -0.57 19.04
C PHE A 62 -6.04 -1.34 17.75
N ARG A 63 -5.63 -0.64 16.69
CA ARG A 63 -5.25 -1.25 15.41
C ARG A 63 -3.93 -2.01 15.48
N THR A 64 -2.97 -1.56 16.30
CA THR A 64 -1.62 -2.14 16.38
C THR A 64 -1.43 -3.18 17.48
N SER A 65 -2.24 -3.14 18.54
CA SER A 65 -2.22 -4.11 19.65
C SER A 65 -3.11 -5.34 19.41
N ARG A 66 -4.00 -5.26 18.40
CA ARG A 66 -4.74 -6.39 17.83
C ARG A 66 -3.92 -7.08 16.72
N PRO A 67 -4.37 -8.22 16.17
CA PRO A 67 -3.54 -9.06 15.30
C PRO A 67 -2.86 -8.28 14.15
N PRO A 68 -1.67 -8.73 13.67
CA PRO A 68 -0.93 -8.06 12.60
C PRO A 68 -1.81 -7.77 11.38
N PHE A 69 -1.49 -6.75 10.59
CA PHE A 69 -2.24 -6.34 9.38
C PHE A 69 -2.68 -7.52 8.49
N THR A 70 -1.86 -8.58 8.41
CA THR A 70 -2.12 -9.84 7.68
C THR A 70 -3.27 -10.70 8.26
N GLN A 71 -3.87 -10.28 9.35
CA GLN A 71 -5.04 -10.91 9.96
C GLN A 71 -6.25 -9.99 9.89
N TRP A 72 -6.14 -8.76 9.39
CA TRP A 72 -7.23 -7.78 9.43
C TRP A 72 -8.43 -8.12 8.56
N PRO A 73 -8.27 -8.68 7.34
CA PRO A 73 -9.41 -9.19 6.57
C PRO A 73 -10.19 -10.28 7.31
N LEU A 74 -9.57 -10.88 8.35
CA LEU A 74 -10.17 -11.88 9.23
C LEU A 74 -10.67 -11.25 10.54
N ALA A 75 -9.93 -10.31 11.13
CA ALA A 75 -10.11 -9.81 12.49
C ALA A 75 -11.25 -8.80 12.68
N GLY A 76 -11.89 -8.35 11.60
CA GLY A 76 -13.07 -7.48 11.64
C GLY A 76 -14.16 -7.97 10.70
N ASP A 77 -15.38 -7.42 10.87
CA ASP A 77 -16.51 -7.59 9.94
C ASP A 77 -16.25 -6.97 8.54
N GLY A 78 -14.99 -6.91 8.10
CA GLY A 78 -14.52 -6.28 6.87
C GLY A 78 -15.02 -6.95 5.59
N TYR A 79 -15.84 -8.00 5.65
CA TYR A 79 -16.58 -8.48 4.47
C TYR A 79 -18.02 -7.96 4.40
N ARG A 80 -18.46 -7.18 5.39
CA ARG A 80 -19.82 -6.66 5.48
C ARG A 80 -19.91 -5.22 5.02
N ALA A 81 -21.12 -4.79 4.67
CA ALA A 81 -21.41 -3.40 4.35
C ALA A 81 -21.01 -2.47 5.51
N ALA A 82 -20.59 -1.24 5.21
CA ALA A 82 -20.09 -0.29 6.21
C ALA A 82 -21.01 -0.11 7.42
N ALA A 83 -22.33 -0.16 7.21
CA ALA A 83 -23.33 -0.07 8.28
C ALA A 83 -23.25 -1.23 9.30
N ASP A 84 -22.71 -2.38 8.92
CA ASP A 84 -22.66 -3.61 9.72
C ASP A 84 -21.32 -3.84 10.43
N ARG A 85 -20.31 -2.99 10.17
CA ARG A 85 -18.92 -3.14 10.66
C ARG A 85 -18.66 -2.53 12.03
N HIS A 86 -19.61 -1.76 12.57
CA HIS A 86 -19.46 -1.16 13.88
C HIS A 86 -19.74 -2.17 14.99
N TRP A 87 -18.94 -2.19 16.05
CA TRP A 87 -19.13 -3.13 17.18
C TRP A 87 -20.52 -3.02 17.85
N HIS A 88 -21.19 -1.87 17.71
CA HIS A 88 -22.54 -1.64 18.21
C HIS A 88 -23.66 -2.15 17.29
N THR A 89 -23.37 -2.59 16.06
CA THR A 89 -24.36 -3.12 15.10
C THR A 89 -24.47 -4.66 15.13
N VAL A 90 -23.63 -5.32 15.93
CA VAL A 90 -23.69 -6.77 16.20
C VAL A 90 -24.86 -7.12 17.15
N LEU A 91 -25.34 -6.11 17.89
CA LEU A 91 -26.54 -6.11 18.74
C LEU A 91 -27.43 -4.94 18.26
N PRO A 92 -28.72 -4.83 18.64
CA PRO A 92 -29.49 -3.61 18.32
C PRO A 92 -28.70 -2.40 18.92
N LEU A 93 -28.29 -1.33 18.23
CA LEU A 93 -28.98 -0.55 17.19
C LEU A 93 -28.02 0.24 16.28
N PRO A 94 -28.37 0.42 14.99
CA PRO A 94 -27.76 1.41 14.10
C PRO A 94 -28.10 2.89 14.42
N GLU A 95 -29.06 3.14 15.32
CA GLU A 95 -29.71 4.44 15.51
C GLU A 95 -29.15 5.25 16.69
N LEU A 96 -28.19 4.70 17.44
CA LEU A 96 -27.38 5.42 18.44
C LEU A 96 -26.37 6.40 17.81
N ARG A 97 -26.50 6.71 16.51
CA ARG A 97 -25.77 7.78 15.80
C ARG A 97 -26.14 9.19 16.28
N THR A 98 -26.76 9.31 17.45
CA THR A 98 -27.18 10.58 18.00
C THR A 98 -25.97 11.42 18.34
N SER A 99 -25.95 12.66 17.85
CA SER A 99 -24.93 13.66 18.21
C SER A 99 -24.76 13.77 19.72
N SER A 100 -23.58 14.19 20.17
CA SER A 100 -23.27 14.50 21.58
C SER A 100 -24.41 15.24 22.31
N ASP A 101 -25.11 16.12 21.60
CA ASP A 101 -26.22 16.94 22.12
C ASP A 101 -27.46 16.15 22.55
N ALA A 102 -27.62 14.90 22.10
CA ALA A 102 -28.77 14.05 22.42
C ALA A 102 -28.50 13.06 23.57
N LEU A 103 -27.25 12.91 24.02
CA LEU A 103 -26.87 11.95 25.06
C LEU A 103 -27.22 12.43 26.47
N ALA A 104 -27.01 13.72 26.79
CA ALA A 104 -27.32 14.27 28.11
C ALA A 104 -28.83 14.25 28.45
N PRO A 105 -29.74 14.61 27.53
CA PRO A 105 -31.19 14.44 27.75
C PRO A 105 -31.60 12.98 27.93
N LEU A 106 -31.00 12.05 27.17
CA LEU A 106 -31.28 10.62 27.29
C LEU A 106 -30.84 10.06 28.65
N ALA A 107 -29.65 10.44 29.14
CA ALA A 107 -29.15 10.03 30.45
C ALA A 107 -30.06 10.49 31.60
N THR A 108 -30.59 11.72 31.51
CA THR A 108 -31.55 12.26 32.49
C THR A 108 -32.84 11.45 32.50
N THR A 109 -33.41 11.17 31.32
CA THR A 109 -34.63 10.36 31.19
C THR A 109 -34.42 8.93 31.68
N LEU A 110 -33.27 8.32 31.35
CA LEU A 110 -32.89 6.99 31.80
C LEU A 110 -32.83 6.94 33.33
N ALA A 111 -32.13 7.86 33.97
CA ALA A 111 -32.02 7.91 35.43
C ALA A 111 -33.39 8.08 36.13
N ALA A 112 -34.32 8.81 35.51
CA ALA A 112 -35.63 9.05 36.07
C ALA A 112 -36.63 7.87 35.89
N THR A 113 -36.42 7.02 34.88
CA THR A 113 -37.44 6.07 34.43
C THR A 113 -36.99 4.60 34.36
N ALA A 114 -35.69 4.32 34.41
CA ALA A 114 -35.13 2.99 34.16
C ALA A 114 -35.71 1.90 35.07
N ASP A 115 -35.72 2.10 36.39
CA ASP A 115 -36.17 1.08 37.35
C ASP A 115 -37.61 0.62 37.10
N ALA A 116 -38.47 1.52 36.62
CA ALA A 116 -39.87 1.24 36.34
C ALA A 116 -40.08 0.71 34.91
N LEU A 117 -39.36 1.25 33.92
CA LEU A 117 -39.51 0.89 32.52
C LEU A 117 -38.78 -0.41 32.14
N GLU A 118 -37.62 -0.70 32.71
CA GLU A 118 -36.83 -1.89 32.39
C GLU A 118 -37.63 -3.20 32.47
N PRO A 119 -38.37 -3.53 33.56
CA PRO A 119 -39.16 -4.77 33.61
C PRO A 119 -40.29 -4.78 32.59
N ILE A 120 -40.90 -3.63 32.31
CA ILE A 120 -42.01 -3.49 31.35
C ILE A 120 -41.50 -3.71 29.92
N VAL A 121 -40.41 -3.06 29.56
CA VAL A 121 -39.75 -3.18 28.25
C VAL A 121 -39.22 -4.59 28.04
N ARG A 122 -38.71 -5.25 29.10
CA ARG A 122 -38.27 -6.65 29.02
C ARG A 122 -39.40 -7.64 28.78
N ALA A 123 -40.58 -7.37 29.34
CA ALA A 123 -41.75 -8.23 29.18
C ALA A 123 -42.49 -8.02 27.84
N ALA A 124 -42.21 -6.93 27.12
CA ALA A 124 -42.83 -6.65 25.83
C ALA A 124 -42.47 -7.70 24.77
N ALA A 125 -43.44 -8.11 23.95
CA ALA A 125 -43.26 -9.13 22.92
C ALA A 125 -42.44 -8.64 21.72
N SER A 126 -42.46 -7.33 21.46
CA SER A 126 -41.70 -6.70 20.37
C SER A 126 -41.28 -5.27 20.71
N ARG A 127 -40.37 -4.72 19.90
CA ARG A 127 -40.00 -3.30 19.97
C ARG A 127 -41.20 -2.38 19.78
N ALA A 128 -42.09 -2.72 18.86
CA ALA A 128 -43.29 -1.94 18.57
C ALA A 128 -44.24 -1.91 19.78
N ASP A 129 -44.40 -3.04 20.47
CA ASP A 129 -45.21 -3.11 21.68
C ASP A 129 -44.58 -2.29 22.82
N ALA A 130 -43.26 -2.34 22.95
CA ALA A 130 -42.55 -1.53 23.94
C ALA A 130 -42.70 -0.03 23.62
N ASP A 131 -42.52 0.40 22.37
CA ASP A 131 -42.74 1.79 21.96
C ASP A 131 -44.18 2.24 22.18
N ALA A 132 -45.16 1.37 21.92
CA ALA A 132 -46.58 1.65 22.20
C ALA A 132 -46.84 1.92 23.69
N VAL A 133 -46.15 1.19 24.58
CA VAL A 133 -46.21 1.46 26.03
C VAL A 133 -45.60 2.82 26.37
N LEU A 134 -44.44 3.17 25.79
CA LEU A 134 -43.83 4.49 25.99
C LEU A 134 -44.63 5.63 25.34
N ALA A 135 -45.46 5.33 24.34
CA ALA A 135 -46.35 6.28 23.68
C ALA A 135 -47.65 6.54 24.46
N ALA A 136 -47.96 5.75 25.48
CA ALA A 136 -49.14 5.89 26.33
C ALA A 136 -48.81 6.58 27.67
N GLU A 137 -49.81 7.17 28.33
CA GLU A 137 -49.63 7.71 29.69
C GLU A 137 -49.41 6.57 30.71
N PRO A 138 -48.57 6.76 31.74
CA PRO A 138 -47.88 8.01 32.13
C PRO A 138 -46.56 8.27 31.38
N TRP A 139 -46.10 7.32 30.57
CA TRP A 139 -44.76 7.33 29.98
C TRP A 139 -44.60 8.32 28.84
N ARG A 140 -45.67 8.61 28.10
CA ARG A 140 -45.69 9.58 27.01
C ARG A 140 -45.18 10.95 27.47
N SER A 141 -45.54 11.35 28.69
CA SER A 141 -45.15 12.61 29.30
C SER A 141 -43.73 12.56 29.90
N ALA A 142 -43.29 11.38 30.35
CA ALA A 142 -41.97 11.17 30.95
C ALA A 142 -40.85 10.92 29.92
N VAL A 143 -41.17 10.36 28.76
CA VAL A 143 -40.21 10.01 27.70
C VAL A 143 -40.58 10.72 26.39
N PRO A 144 -39.85 11.79 26.03
CA PRO A 144 -40.04 12.49 24.77
C PRO A 144 -39.94 11.56 23.56
N ALA A 145 -40.75 11.80 22.52
CA ALA A 145 -40.83 10.92 21.35
C ALA A 145 -39.46 10.65 20.69
N GLY A 146 -38.59 11.66 20.60
CA GLY A 146 -37.25 11.51 20.04
C GLY A 146 -36.26 10.67 20.87
N GLN A 147 -36.60 10.34 22.12
CA GLN A 147 -35.76 9.57 23.04
C GLN A 147 -36.23 8.12 23.24
N ARG A 148 -37.44 7.76 22.79
CA ARG A 148 -38.03 6.43 23.06
C ARG A 148 -37.19 5.29 22.48
N ILE A 149 -36.81 5.39 21.21
CA ILE A 149 -36.03 4.35 20.54
C ILE A 149 -34.62 4.19 21.17
N PRO A 150 -33.84 5.26 21.40
CA PRO A 150 -32.58 5.18 22.16
C PRO A 150 -32.72 4.75 23.62
N LEU A 151 -33.88 4.95 24.25
CA LEU A 151 -34.14 4.46 25.60
C LEU A 151 -34.42 2.95 25.61
N LEU A 152 -35.31 2.48 24.74
CA LEU A 152 -35.65 1.05 24.57
C LEU A 152 -34.40 0.21 24.30
N ALA A 153 -33.56 0.72 23.41
CA ALA A 153 -32.21 0.29 23.14
C ALA A 153 -31.38 -0.03 24.39
N VAL A 154 -31.15 0.99 25.23
CA VAL A 154 -30.32 0.88 26.42
C VAL A 154 -30.93 -0.08 27.43
N LEU A 155 -32.24 -0.06 27.62
CA LEU A 155 -32.95 -0.94 28.55
C LEU A 155 -32.90 -2.42 28.11
N ARG A 156 -32.81 -2.70 26.80
CA ARG A 156 -32.67 -4.06 26.24
C ARG A 156 -31.23 -4.53 26.15
N ASP A 157 -30.26 -3.65 25.92
CA ASP A 157 -28.86 -3.98 25.61
C ASP A 157 -28.23 -4.95 26.63
N GLY A 158 -28.41 -4.69 27.93
CA GLY A 158 -27.89 -5.56 28.98
C GLY A 158 -28.44 -6.99 28.94
N LEU A 159 -29.72 -7.16 28.62
CA LEU A 159 -30.34 -8.49 28.47
C LEU A 159 -29.81 -9.19 27.22
N VAL A 160 -29.73 -8.49 26.09
CA VAL A 160 -29.24 -9.04 24.84
C VAL A 160 -27.79 -9.49 24.98
N ARG A 161 -26.91 -8.66 25.57
CA ARG A 161 -25.50 -8.98 25.82
C ARG A 161 -25.35 -10.18 26.75
N ARG A 162 -26.07 -10.19 27.87
CA ARG A 162 -26.04 -11.32 28.80
C ARG A 162 -26.48 -12.60 28.11
N THR A 163 -27.57 -12.57 27.37
CA THR A 163 -28.09 -13.72 26.63
C THR A 163 -27.08 -14.22 25.59
N ALA A 164 -26.42 -13.30 24.87
CA ALA A 164 -25.38 -13.63 23.89
C ALA A 164 -24.15 -14.33 24.49
N LEU A 165 -23.87 -14.09 25.78
CA LEU A 165 -22.75 -14.68 26.52
C LEU A 165 -23.15 -16.00 27.18
N GLU A 166 -24.24 -16.01 27.95
CA GLU A 166 -24.68 -17.16 28.74
C GLU A 166 -25.18 -18.32 27.86
N PHE A 167 -25.77 -18.01 26.70
CA PHE A 167 -26.37 -19.02 25.80
C PHE A 167 -25.59 -19.17 24.49
N ALA A 168 -24.29 -18.86 24.49
CA ALA A 168 -23.46 -18.94 23.28
C ALA A 168 -23.48 -20.36 22.66
N ASP A 169 -23.39 -21.41 23.49
CA ASP A 169 -23.41 -22.80 23.03
C ASP A 169 -24.76 -23.17 22.38
N LEU A 170 -25.88 -22.78 23.00
CA LEU A 170 -27.22 -22.98 22.45
C LEU A 170 -27.39 -22.28 21.10
N VAL A 171 -26.92 -21.03 20.99
CA VAL A 171 -26.96 -20.29 19.72
C VAL A 171 -26.13 -21.02 18.66
N SER A 172 -24.94 -21.50 19.02
CA SER A 172 -24.09 -22.28 18.10
C SER A 172 -24.78 -23.56 17.64
N ASP A 173 -25.31 -24.37 18.55
CA ASP A 173 -25.97 -25.64 18.25
C ASP A 173 -27.19 -25.46 17.33
N VAL A 174 -27.98 -24.40 17.55
CA VAL A 174 -29.14 -24.08 16.71
C VAL A 174 -28.69 -23.68 15.30
N VAL A 175 -27.66 -22.84 15.19
CA VAL A 175 -27.12 -22.42 13.89
C VAL A 175 -26.53 -23.63 13.13
N ASP A 176 -25.79 -24.51 13.80
CA ASP A 176 -25.31 -25.79 13.23
C ASP A 176 -26.44 -26.70 12.77
N GLY A 177 -27.51 -26.77 13.56
CA GLY A 177 -28.68 -27.57 13.24
C GLY A 177 -29.34 -27.12 11.94
N GLU A 178 -29.45 -25.81 11.72
CA GLU A 178 -30.07 -25.26 10.52
C GLU A 178 -29.13 -25.24 9.30
N ASP A 179 -27.81 -25.22 9.50
CA ASP A 179 -26.82 -25.31 8.41
C ASP A 179 -26.84 -26.61 7.64
N ARG A 180 -27.18 -27.70 8.32
CA ARG A 180 -27.31 -29.03 7.70
C ARG A 180 -28.57 -29.17 6.85
N ARG A 181 -29.43 -28.15 6.81
CA ARG A 181 -30.68 -28.15 6.04
C ARG A 181 -30.55 -27.36 4.74
N GLU A 182 -31.35 -27.74 3.76
CA GLU A 182 -31.44 -27.05 2.48
C GLU A 182 -32.01 -25.62 2.63
N GLY A 183 -31.73 -24.77 1.65
CA GLY A 183 -32.16 -23.38 1.58
C GLY A 183 -31.01 -22.38 1.48
N THR A 184 -31.34 -21.12 1.23
CA THR A 184 -30.39 -20.00 1.20
C THR A 184 -29.89 -19.64 2.61
N PRO A 185 -28.73 -18.96 2.76
CA PRO A 185 -28.25 -18.49 4.06
C PRO A 185 -29.30 -17.68 4.83
N THR A 186 -30.01 -16.78 4.15
CA THR A 186 -31.07 -15.95 4.74
C THR A 186 -32.22 -16.80 5.30
N GLU A 187 -32.64 -17.83 4.59
CA GLU A 187 -33.70 -18.73 5.05
C GLU A 187 -33.26 -19.58 6.24
N ARG A 188 -32.01 -20.06 6.25
CA ARG A 188 -31.43 -20.80 7.37
C ARG A 188 -31.34 -19.93 8.61
N ASP A 189 -30.88 -18.68 8.47
CA ASP A 189 -30.78 -17.73 9.56
C ASP A 189 -32.14 -17.36 10.15
N GLY A 190 -33.15 -17.18 9.29
CA GLY A 190 -34.54 -16.96 9.71
C GLY A 190 -35.08 -18.12 10.54
N ARG A 191 -34.82 -19.37 10.13
CA ARG A 191 -35.22 -20.57 10.89
C ARG A 191 -34.46 -20.69 12.22
N ALA A 192 -33.16 -20.39 12.22
CA ALA A 192 -32.35 -20.40 13.43
C ALA A 192 -32.90 -19.39 14.45
N ALA A 193 -33.24 -18.17 14.01
CA ALA A 193 -33.86 -17.16 14.86
C ALA A 193 -35.22 -17.60 15.42
N GLN A 194 -36.08 -18.21 14.59
CA GLN A 194 -37.37 -18.76 15.02
C GLN A 194 -37.21 -19.87 16.07
N ARG A 195 -36.19 -20.73 15.92
CA ARG A 195 -35.93 -21.80 16.87
C ARG A 195 -35.39 -21.26 18.21
N LEU A 196 -34.53 -20.24 18.16
CA LEU A 196 -34.06 -19.55 19.36
C LEU A 196 -35.18 -18.82 20.10
N ALA A 197 -36.19 -18.31 19.39
CA ALA A 197 -37.36 -17.67 20.00
C ALA A 197 -38.12 -18.57 20.99
N LEU A 198 -37.99 -19.90 20.87
CA LEU A 198 -38.61 -20.86 21.79
C LEU A 198 -37.89 -20.93 23.15
N SER A 199 -36.64 -20.46 23.22
CA SER A 199 -35.75 -20.65 24.37
C SER A 199 -35.24 -19.33 24.95
N LEU A 200 -35.20 -18.25 24.16
CA LEU A 200 -34.60 -16.98 24.55
C LEU A 200 -35.65 -15.86 24.61
N PRO A 201 -35.64 -15.01 25.66
CA PRO A 201 -36.60 -13.91 25.84
C PRO A 201 -36.19 -12.66 25.04
N LEU A 202 -35.93 -12.85 23.75
CA LEU A 202 -35.44 -11.82 22.83
C LEU A 202 -36.44 -11.50 21.73
N TRP A 203 -36.44 -10.26 21.26
CA TRP A 203 -37.27 -9.84 20.13
C TRP A 203 -36.77 -10.46 18.82
N PRO A 204 -37.62 -10.59 17.79
CA PRO A 204 -37.23 -11.16 16.50
C PRO A 204 -35.96 -10.54 15.90
N ASP A 205 -35.83 -9.21 15.94
CA ASP A 205 -34.66 -8.51 15.40
C ASP A 205 -33.38 -8.77 16.19
N GLU A 206 -33.51 -8.99 17.50
CA GLU A 206 -32.41 -9.30 18.42
C GLU A 206 -31.95 -10.74 18.25
N LEU A 207 -32.88 -11.68 18.07
CA LEU A 207 -32.60 -13.08 17.73
C LEU A 207 -31.89 -13.16 16.38
N ALA A 208 -32.36 -12.42 15.38
CA ALA A 208 -31.69 -12.31 14.09
C ALA A 208 -30.28 -11.70 14.26
N ALA A 209 -30.09 -10.74 15.18
CA ALA A 209 -28.77 -10.20 15.49
C ALA A 209 -27.84 -11.24 16.14
N LEU A 210 -28.34 -12.08 17.06
CA LEU A 210 -27.56 -13.16 17.66
C LEU A 210 -27.14 -14.22 16.64
N VAL A 211 -28.06 -14.64 15.77
CA VAL A 211 -27.72 -15.55 14.67
C VAL A 211 -26.66 -14.93 13.78
N ARG A 212 -26.84 -13.66 13.37
CA ARG A 212 -25.83 -12.93 12.60
C ARG A 212 -24.48 -12.87 13.32
N ARG A 213 -24.45 -12.66 14.64
CA ARG A 213 -23.21 -12.66 15.44
C ARG A 213 -22.52 -14.02 15.40
N GLU A 214 -23.27 -15.10 15.58
CA GLU A 214 -22.72 -16.46 15.53
C GLU A 214 -22.21 -16.82 14.13
N ARG A 215 -22.92 -16.39 13.08
CA ARG A 215 -22.42 -16.46 11.70
C ARG A 215 -21.07 -15.77 11.53
N ARG A 216 -20.93 -14.55 12.09
CA ARG A 216 -19.67 -13.79 12.02
C ARG A 216 -18.52 -14.58 12.63
N ARG A 217 -18.74 -15.13 13.83
CA ARG A 217 -17.75 -15.92 14.55
C ARG A 217 -17.29 -17.12 13.71
N ARG A 218 -18.23 -17.85 13.08
CA ARG A 218 -17.93 -19.02 12.25
C ARG A 218 -17.14 -18.67 10.99
N VAL A 219 -17.52 -17.59 10.29
CA VAL A 219 -16.78 -17.10 9.12
C VAL A 219 -15.33 -16.79 9.51
N LEU A 220 -15.13 -16.14 10.66
CA LEU A 220 -13.80 -15.86 11.21
C LEU A 220 -13.03 -17.14 11.57
N ASP A 221 -13.68 -18.12 12.21
CA ASP A 221 -13.07 -19.39 12.59
C ASP A 221 -12.62 -20.18 11.34
N ILE A 222 -13.47 -20.27 10.32
CA ILE A 222 -13.16 -20.93 9.04
C ILE A 222 -11.97 -20.23 8.35
N ALA A 223 -12.03 -18.91 8.22
CA ALA A 223 -10.98 -18.15 7.54
C ALA A 223 -9.65 -18.20 8.31
N THR A 224 -9.69 -18.21 9.64
CA THR A 224 -8.50 -18.39 10.50
C THR A 224 -7.92 -19.79 10.34
N ALA A 225 -8.75 -20.83 10.32
CA ALA A 225 -8.32 -22.21 10.11
C ALA A 225 -7.66 -22.41 8.74
N ARG A 226 -8.12 -21.69 7.71
CA ARG A 226 -7.56 -21.71 6.35
C ARG A 226 -6.43 -20.71 6.10
N ARG A 227 -6.08 -19.88 7.08
CA ARG A 227 -5.04 -18.86 6.95
C ARG A 227 -3.69 -19.38 6.40
N PRO A 228 -3.17 -20.54 6.82
CA PRO A 228 -1.93 -21.06 6.24
C PRO A 228 -2.02 -21.29 4.73
N ALA A 229 -3.17 -21.77 4.23
CA ALA A 229 -3.40 -21.96 2.80
C ALA A 229 -3.57 -20.63 2.07
N ILE A 230 -4.25 -19.66 2.69
CA ILE A 230 -4.38 -18.29 2.14
C ILE A 230 -3.00 -17.64 1.98
N LEU A 231 -2.13 -17.73 3.00
CA LEU A 231 -0.78 -17.15 2.96
C LEU A 231 0.17 -17.87 1.98
N ALA A 232 -0.08 -19.16 1.70
CA ALA A 232 0.71 -19.93 0.75
C ALA A 232 0.30 -19.68 -0.72
N ALA A 233 -0.83 -19.01 -0.98
CA ALA A 233 -1.31 -18.74 -2.33
C ALA A 233 -0.53 -17.57 -2.96
N THR A 234 0.44 -17.91 -3.82
CA THR A 234 1.31 -16.92 -4.49
C THR A 234 0.90 -16.60 -5.93
N SER A 235 -0.05 -17.35 -6.50
CA SER A 235 -0.58 -17.10 -7.85
C SER A 235 -2.10 -16.89 -7.85
N PRO A 236 -2.66 -16.23 -8.88
CA PRO A 236 -4.11 -16.10 -9.04
C PRO A 236 -4.84 -17.46 -9.08
N ALA A 237 -4.19 -18.51 -9.60
CA ALA A 237 -4.75 -19.86 -9.65
C ALA A 237 -4.82 -20.51 -8.26
N ASP A 238 -3.78 -20.33 -7.44
CA ASP A 238 -3.77 -20.81 -6.05
C ASP A 238 -4.85 -20.10 -5.23
N ARG A 239 -4.98 -18.78 -5.41
CA ARG A 239 -5.98 -17.96 -4.75
C ARG A 239 -7.40 -18.40 -5.11
N ALA A 240 -7.68 -18.68 -6.38
CA ALA A 240 -8.97 -19.21 -6.83
C ALA A 240 -9.32 -20.56 -6.16
N THR A 241 -8.32 -21.42 -5.95
CA THR A 241 -8.48 -22.70 -5.24
C THR A 241 -8.81 -22.48 -3.76
N VAL A 242 -8.14 -21.52 -3.12
CA VAL A 242 -8.43 -21.11 -1.73
C VAL A 242 -9.86 -20.58 -1.61
N ILE A 243 -10.30 -19.71 -2.53
CA ILE A 243 -11.67 -19.17 -2.54
C ILE A 243 -12.69 -20.30 -2.68
N ALA A 244 -12.51 -21.24 -3.61
CA ALA A 244 -13.40 -22.38 -3.78
C ALA A 244 -13.47 -23.26 -2.50
N THR A 245 -12.35 -23.44 -1.82
CA THR A 245 -12.29 -24.17 -0.55
C THR A 245 -13.05 -23.46 0.56
N LEU A 246 -12.85 -22.14 0.71
CA LEU A 246 -13.57 -21.32 1.68
C LEU A 246 -15.09 -21.34 1.45
N VAL A 247 -15.52 -21.30 0.18
CA VAL A 247 -16.93 -21.46 -0.19
C VAL A 247 -17.44 -22.86 0.18
N GLY A 248 -16.65 -23.90 -0.08
CA GLY A 248 -16.96 -25.27 0.33
C GLY A 248 -17.07 -25.45 1.85
N ASP A 249 -16.31 -24.67 2.61
CA ASP A 249 -16.37 -24.63 4.08
C ASP A 249 -17.54 -23.80 4.63
N GLY A 250 -18.32 -23.16 3.75
CA GLY A 250 -19.59 -22.50 4.11
C GLY A 250 -19.59 -20.98 4.05
N LEU A 251 -18.52 -20.32 3.58
CA LEU A 251 -18.53 -18.88 3.30
C LEU A 251 -19.32 -18.60 2.03
N VAL A 252 -20.01 -17.45 1.96
CA VAL A 252 -20.52 -16.98 0.66
C VAL A 252 -19.36 -16.46 -0.19
N ALA A 253 -19.54 -16.40 -1.52
CA ALA A 253 -18.48 -16.01 -2.45
C ALA A 253 -17.81 -14.67 -2.08
N ALA A 254 -18.60 -13.67 -1.67
CA ALA A 254 -18.08 -12.36 -1.25
C ALA A 254 -17.22 -12.43 0.03
N GLU A 255 -17.56 -13.31 0.98
CA GLU A 255 -16.79 -13.53 2.20
C GLU A 255 -15.49 -14.27 1.90
N ALA A 256 -15.54 -15.27 1.02
CA ALA A 256 -14.38 -16.04 0.61
C ALA A 256 -13.35 -15.17 -0.16
N GLU A 257 -13.82 -14.28 -1.05
CA GLU A 257 -12.98 -13.32 -1.76
C GLU A 257 -12.21 -12.41 -0.77
N ILE A 258 -12.91 -11.85 0.21
CA ILE A 258 -12.31 -10.94 1.21
C ILE A 258 -11.39 -11.70 2.17
N ALA A 259 -11.79 -12.89 2.63
CA ALA A 259 -10.95 -13.74 3.47
C ALA A 259 -9.64 -14.15 2.75
N SER A 260 -9.70 -14.42 1.44
CA SER A 260 -8.51 -14.72 0.63
C SER A 260 -7.53 -13.55 0.55
N ALA A 261 -7.97 -12.33 0.84
CA ALA A 261 -7.12 -11.13 0.84
C ALA A 261 -6.30 -10.95 2.14
N ALA A 262 -6.29 -11.94 3.05
CA ALA A 262 -5.49 -11.86 4.29
C ALA A 262 -3.96 -11.84 4.06
N ALA A 263 -3.49 -12.26 2.89
CA ALA A 263 -2.08 -12.12 2.53
C ALA A 263 -1.70 -10.63 2.38
N PRO A 264 -0.52 -10.19 2.85
CA PRO A 264 -0.12 -8.78 2.73
C PRO A 264 -0.03 -8.29 1.27
N LEU A 265 0.25 -9.21 0.34
CA LEU A 265 0.20 -9.02 -1.11
C LEU A 265 -0.60 -10.19 -1.72
N PRO A 266 -1.94 -10.14 -1.73
CA PRO A 266 -2.73 -11.23 -2.29
C PRO A 266 -2.50 -11.33 -3.80
N ALA A 267 -2.26 -12.53 -4.30
CA ALA A 267 -1.92 -12.74 -5.70
C ALA A 267 -3.06 -12.28 -6.63
N GLY A 268 -2.73 -11.36 -7.54
CA GLY A 268 -3.68 -10.83 -8.52
C GLY A 268 -4.77 -9.92 -7.95
N VAL A 269 -4.61 -9.42 -6.71
CA VAL A 269 -5.52 -8.43 -6.12
C VAL A 269 -4.93 -7.05 -6.25
N VAL A 270 -5.71 -6.11 -6.78
CA VAL A 270 -5.39 -4.68 -6.79
C VAL A 270 -6.18 -3.94 -5.69
N PRO A 271 -5.76 -2.74 -5.24
CA PRO A 271 -6.50 -1.97 -4.22
C PRO A 271 -8.00 -1.88 -4.52
N GLU A 272 -8.36 -1.66 -5.78
CA GLU A 272 -9.71 -1.40 -6.29
C GLU A 272 -10.61 -2.65 -6.20
N ASP A 273 -10.06 -3.87 -6.26
CA ASP A 273 -10.82 -5.11 -6.05
C ASP A 273 -11.44 -5.16 -4.64
N LEU A 274 -10.81 -4.44 -3.69
CA LEU A 274 -11.22 -4.32 -2.30
C LEU A 274 -12.03 -3.05 -2.06
N GLU A 275 -12.54 -2.40 -3.10
CA GLU A 275 -13.36 -1.20 -3.05
C GLU A 275 -14.74 -1.41 -3.69
N HIS A 276 -15.72 -0.64 -3.24
CA HIS A 276 -16.99 -0.49 -3.94
C HIS A 276 -16.79 0.47 -5.11
N ALA A 277 -17.71 0.47 -6.08
CA ALA A 277 -17.64 1.33 -7.27
C ALA A 277 -17.56 2.85 -6.99
N GLY A 278 -17.74 3.30 -5.75
CA GLY A 278 -17.54 4.70 -5.32
C GLY A 278 -16.28 4.91 -4.47
N GLY A 279 -15.27 4.05 -4.57
CA GLY A 279 -13.97 4.13 -3.85
C GLY A 279 -14.04 3.78 -2.36
N ALA A 280 -15.23 3.48 -1.82
CA ALA A 280 -15.37 3.09 -0.42
C ALA A 280 -14.81 1.68 -0.21
N THR A 281 -13.87 1.51 0.72
CA THR A 281 -13.30 0.18 1.00
C THR A 281 -14.38 -0.83 1.43
N ARG A 282 -14.29 -2.02 0.83
CA ARG A 282 -15.05 -3.21 1.19
C ARG A 282 -14.59 -3.76 2.54
N ILE A 283 -13.30 -3.58 2.88
CA ILE A 283 -12.64 -4.09 4.09
C ILE A 283 -12.37 -2.98 5.08
N TRP A 284 -12.73 -3.19 6.35
CA TRP A 284 -12.43 -2.23 7.41
C TRP A 284 -11.70 -2.89 8.59
N PRO A 285 -10.55 -2.34 9.03
CA PRO A 285 -9.80 -1.22 8.42
C PRO A 285 -9.37 -1.54 6.97
N PRO A 286 -9.06 -0.52 6.14
CA PRO A 286 -8.60 -0.75 4.77
C PRO A 286 -7.43 -1.72 4.73
N HIS A 287 -7.38 -2.58 3.71
CA HIS A 287 -6.31 -3.56 3.55
C HIS A 287 -4.94 -2.86 3.41
N ALA A 288 -3.83 -3.55 3.72
CA ALA A 288 -2.49 -2.97 3.59
C ALA A 288 -2.20 -2.46 2.17
N VAL A 289 -2.69 -3.17 1.15
CA VAL A 289 -2.61 -2.73 -0.26
C VAL A 289 -3.42 -1.44 -0.51
N GLN A 290 -4.46 -1.13 0.25
CA GLN A 290 -5.20 0.15 0.13
C GLN A 290 -4.60 1.25 0.99
N ALA A 291 -4.01 0.89 2.14
CA ALA A 291 -3.53 1.84 3.14
C ALA A 291 -2.06 2.26 2.96
N LEU A 292 -1.23 1.41 2.35
CA LEU A 292 0.22 1.62 2.24
C LEU A 292 0.68 1.93 0.82
N THR A 293 -0.17 1.73 -0.19
CA THR A 293 0.10 2.21 -1.54
C THR A 293 -0.26 3.69 -1.64
N CYS A 294 0.45 4.41 -2.51
CA CYS A 294 0.15 5.79 -2.80
C CYS A 294 0.38 6.09 -4.28
N GLU A 295 -0.26 7.14 -4.78
CA GLU A 295 0.07 7.71 -6.09
C GLU A 295 1.58 8.02 -6.19
N PRO A 296 2.16 8.07 -7.41
CA PRO A 296 3.58 8.33 -7.55
C PRO A 296 3.92 9.75 -7.09
N VAL A 297 4.71 9.85 -6.03
CA VAL A 297 5.15 11.13 -5.45
C VAL A 297 6.63 11.38 -5.71
N THR A 298 7.44 10.32 -5.71
CA THR A 298 8.89 10.43 -5.90
C THR A 298 9.32 10.11 -7.33
N ALA A 299 10.52 10.55 -7.69
CA ALA A 299 11.16 10.18 -8.96
C ALA A 299 11.20 8.65 -9.16
N ALA A 300 11.50 7.90 -8.08
CA ALA A 300 11.54 6.44 -8.11
C ALA A 300 10.14 5.82 -8.33
N ASP A 301 9.09 6.47 -7.85
CA ASP A 301 7.71 6.02 -8.03
C ASP A 301 7.25 6.17 -9.48
N TYR A 302 7.57 7.30 -10.13
CA TYR A 302 7.32 7.48 -11.56
C TYR A 302 8.05 6.43 -12.41
N ALA A 303 9.32 6.15 -12.10
CA ALA A 303 10.07 5.09 -12.76
C ALA A 303 9.45 3.70 -12.50
N ARG A 304 8.95 3.43 -11.29
CA ARG A 304 8.21 2.20 -10.97
C ARG A 304 6.97 2.05 -11.82
N ARG A 305 6.15 3.10 -11.90
CA ARG A 305 4.94 3.09 -12.75
C ARG A 305 5.27 2.91 -14.23
N ALA A 306 6.34 3.53 -14.74
CA ALA A 306 6.78 3.33 -16.13
C ALA A 306 7.07 1.84 -16.44
N ARG A 307 7.65 1.09 -15.49
CA ARG A 307 7.94 -0.35 -15.65
C ARG A 307 6.71 -1.25 -15.71
N THR A 308 5.54 -0.75 -15.34
CA THR A 308 4.28 -1.51 -15.50
C THR A 308 3.89 -1.66 -16.97
N HIS A 309 4.48 -0.86 -17.86
CA HIS A 309 4.29 -1.00 -19.30
C HIS A 309 4.94 -2.30 -19.83
N PRO A 310 4.23 -3.15 -20.60
CA PRO A 310 4.71 -4.48 -20.99
C PRO A 310 5.96 -4.44 -21.88
N GLY A 311 6.17 -3.36 -22.62
CA GLY A 311 7.34 -3.15 -23.47
C GLY A 311 8.60 -2.65 -22.74
N VAL A 312 8.51 -2.34 -21.44
CA VAL A 312 9.63 -1.79 -20.66
C VAL A 312 10.36 -2.90 -19.91
N ALA A 313 11.69 -2.95 -20.08
CA ALA A 313 12.57 -3.85 -19.34
C ALA A 313 13.01 -3.21 -18.03
N ARG A 314 13.57 -2.00 -18.12
CA ARG A 314 14.09 -1.21 -16.99
C ARG A 314 13.71 0.26 -17.19
N ALA A 315 13.52 0.99 -16.10
CA ALA A 315 13.30 2.43 -16.17
C ALA A 315 13.93 3.14 -14.98
N TRP A 316 14.48 4.31 -15.22
CA TRP A 316 15.12 5.16 -14.21
C TRP A 316 14.55 6.57 -14.29
N ALA A 317 14.56 7.28 -13.17
CA ALA A 317 14.24 8.69 -13.16
C ALA A 317 15.54 9.49 -13.03
N VAL A 318 15.82 10.33 -14.02
CA VAL A 318 17.02 11.15 -14.08
C VAL A 318 16.62 12.62 -14.03
N LYS A 319 17.42 13.43 -13.34
CA LYS A 319 17.16 14.86 -13.21
C LYS A 319 17.45 15.57 -14.53
N GLY A 320 16.59 16.53 -14.88
CA GLY A 320 16.68 17.33 -16.09
C GLY A 320 15.81 16.79 -17.20
N ARG A 321 15.77 17.56 -18.29
CA ARG A 321 15.01 17.25 -19.50
C ARG A 321 15.96 16.67 -20.54
N LEU A 322 15.65 15.47 -21.02
CA LEU A 322 16.42 14.80 -22.08
C LEU A 322 15.62 14.83 -23.38
N GLU A 323 16.27 14.47 -24.48
CA GLU A 323 15.61 14.34 -25.77
C GLU A 323 14.63 13.17 -25.76
N GLY A 324 13.36 13.43 -26.07
CA GLY A 324 12.28 12.45 -26.03
C GLY A 324 10.93 13.16 -26.05
N VAL A 325 10.02 12.80 -25.14
CA VAL A 325 8.71 13.45 -24.99
C VAL A 325 8.60 14.14 -23.62
N ALA A 326 7.94 15.29 -23.60
CA ALA A 326 7.60 16.03 -22.39
C ALA A 326 6.32 15.50 -21.73
N TRP A 327 5.96 16.05 -20.56
CA TRP A 327 4.80 15.62 -19.75
C TRP A 327 3.46 15.61 -20.47
N HIS A 328 3.27 16.46 -21.48
CA HIS A 328 2.08 16.57 -22.31
C HIS A 328 2.22 15.78 -23.63
N GLY A 329 3.19 14.86 -23.71
CA GLY A 329 3.40 13.95 -24.82
C GLY A 329 4.00 14.52 -26.12
N LEU A 330 4.31 15.82 -26.22
CA LEU A 330 5.00 16.33 -27.43
C LEU A 330 6.51 16.09 -27.32
N PRO A 331 7.21 16.00 -28.47
CA PRO A 331 8.67 15.98 -28.48
C PRO A 331 9.24 17.17 -27.69
N THR A 332 10.28 16.92 -26.90
CA THR A 332 10.91 17.95 -26.06
C THR A 332 11.49 19.11 -26.86
N THR A 333 11.94 18.84 -28.10
CA THR A 333 12.41 19.86 -29.06
C THR A 333 11.29 20.81 -29.49
N ASP A 334 10.09 20.27 -29.71
CA ASP A 334 8.94 21.02 -30.21
C ASP A 334 8.25 21.79 -29.07
N ALA A 335 8.21 21.19 -27.88
CA ALA A 335 7.58 21.74 -26.69
C ALA A 335 8.18 23.09 -26.25
N ALA A 336 9.49 23.29 -26.46
CA ALA A 336 10.19 24.53 -26.14
C ALA A 336 10.07 25.61 -27.24
N ALA A 337 9.64 25.24 -28.44
CA ALA A 337 9.71 26.07 -29.66
C ALA A 337 8.35 26.34 -30.33
N LEU A 338 7.24 26.15 -29.61
CA LEU A 338 5.90 26.33 -30.15
C LEU A 338 5.69 27.76 -30.72
N PRO A 339 5.17 27.91 -31.97
CA PRO A 339 4.98 29.20 -32.61
C PRO A 339 4.06 30.15 -31.82
N VAL A 340 4.26 31.46 -32.02
CA VAL A 340 3.34 32.48 -31.50
C VAL A 340 1.95 32.25 -32.13
N GLY A 341 0.92 32.06 -31.30
CA GLY A 341 -0.45 31.81 -31.74
C GLY A 341 -0.86 30.34 -31.76
N ASP A 342 0.06 29.39 -31.50
CA ASP A 342 -0.32 28.00 -31.26
C ASP A 342 -1.07 27.91 -29.92
N PRO A 343 -2.31 27.39 -29.88
CA PRO A 343 -3.08 27.24 -28.64
C PRO A 343 -2.37 26.35 -27.62
N ARG A 344 -1.43 25.50 -28.05
CA ARG A 344 -0.63 24.65 -27.17
C ARG A 344 0.43 25.41 -26.37
N ARG A 345 0.74 26.64 -26.77
CA ARG A 345 1.74 27.48 -26.09
C ARG A 345 1.36 27.82 -24.66
N HIS A 346 0.07 27.80 -24.32
CA HIS A 346 -0.42 28.01 -22.95
C HIS A 346 0.04 26.94 -21.95
N TRP A 347 0.51 25.80 -22.44
CA TRP A 347 1.06 24.70 -21.65
C TRP A 347 2.45 24.28 -22.15
N ALA A 348 3.11 25.15 -22.92
CA ALA A 348 4.49 24.94 -23.32
C ALA A 348 5.37 24.69 -22.10
N VAL A 349 6.36 23.83 -22.28
CA VAL A 349 7.24 23.46 -21.19
C VAL A 349 8.14 24.64 -20.83
N ASP A 350 8.20 24.97 -19.54
CA ASP A 350 9.15 25.97 -19.05
C ASP A 350 10.59 25.40 -19.11
N PRO A 351 11.51 26.01 -19.89
CA PRO A 351 12.91 25.61 -19.92
C PRO A 351 13.62 25.73 -18.56
N ALA A 352 13.15 26.61 -17.68
CA ALA A 352 13.73 26.84 -16.35
C ALA A 352 13.12 25.95 -15.27
N ALA A 353 11.99 25.28 -15.53
CA ALA A 353 11.37 24.40 -14.55
C ALA A 353 12.23 23.16 -14.29
N ALA A 354 12.29 22.76 -13.01
CA ALA A 354 12.96 21.53 -12.62
C ALA A 354 12.19 20.34 -13.21
N ALA A 355 12.83 19.62 -14.13
CA ALA A 355 12.24 18.45 -14.78
C ALA A 355 12.90 17.15 -14.33
N ILE A 356 12.15 16.07 -14.49
CA ILE A 356 12.60 14.68 -14.37
C ILE A 356 12.33 14.02 -15.71
N THR A 357 13.28 13.25 -16.21
CA THR A 357 13.06 12.39 -17.38
C THR A 357 13.13 10.94 -16.98
N LEU A 358 12.10 10.18 -17.36
CA LEU A 358 12.07 8.74 -17.27
C LEU A 358 12.88 8.15 -18.42
N VAL A 359 14.07 7.63 -18.12
CA VAL A 359 14.90 6.92 -19.10
C VAL A 359 14.45 5.48 -19.15
N VAL A 360 14.09 5.00 -20.34
CA VAL A 360 13.39 3.72 -20.53
C VAL A 360 14.22 2.79 -21.40
N GLU A 361 14.50 1.59 -20.89
CA GLU A 361 15.02 0.49 -21.69
C GLU A 361 13.87 -0.41 -22.16
N THR A 362 13.88 -0.73 -23.45
CA THR A 362 12.88 -1.59 -24.08
C THR A 362 13.21 -3.06 -23.84
N ARG A 363 12.19 -3.93 -23.78
CA ARG A 363 12.40 -5.39 -23.74
C ARG A 363 12.87 -5.94 -25.08
N ASP A 364 12.45 -5.29 -26.16
CA ASP A 364 12.88 -5.58 -27.51
C ASP A 364 13.85 -4.48 -27.96
N PRO A 365 15.17 -4.72 -27.93
CA PRO A 365 16.17 -3.75 -28.35
C PRO A 365 16.21 -3.53 -29.87
N GLU A 366 15.57 -4.40 -30.67
CA GLU A 366 15.50 -4.27 -32.13
C GLU A 366 14.22 -3.57 -32.60
N ALA A 367 13.24 -3.39 -31.71
CA ALA A 367 12.01 -2.69 -32.03
C ALA A 367 12.29 -1.23 -32.41
N VAL A 368 11.68 -0.78 -33.52
CA VAL A 368 11.66 0.64 -33.86
C VAL A 368 10.72 1.35 -32.90
N VAL A 369 11.30 1.97 -31.89
CA VAL A 369 10.56 2.65 -30.83
C VAL A 369 10.56 4.15 -31.07
N GLY A 370 9.37 4.73 -31.19
CA GLY A 370 9.18 6.17 -31.43
C GLY A 370 8.43 6.87 -30.30
N ASP A 371 8.09 8.14 -30.52
CA ASP A 371 7.41 8.99 -29.54
C ASP A 371 6.13 8.39 -28.99
N GLU A 372 5.38 7.63 -29.80
CA GLU A 372 4.12 7.03 -29.34
C GLU A 372 4.34 6.02 -28.21
N PHE A 373 5.40 5.21 -28.29
CA PHE A 373 5.76 4.32 -27.19
C PHE A 373 6.11 5.12 -25.93
N LEU A 374 6.90 6.19 -26.07
CA LEU A 374 7.26 7.03 -24.94
C LEU A 374 6.03 7.71 -24.32
N ARG A 375 5.05 8.12 -25.14
CA ARG A 375 3.74 8.62 -24.66
C ARG A 375 2.97 7.56 -23.90
N GLU A 376 2.93 6.31 -24.39
CA GLU A 376 2.25 5.20 -23.71
C GLU A 376 2.92 4.88 -22.36
N VAL A 377 4.25 4.83 -22.33
CA VAL A 377 5.00 4.64 -21.08
C VAL A 377 4.76 5.79 -20.10
N LEU A 378 4.78 7.03 -20.60
CA LEU A 378 4.53 8.20 -19.76
C LEU A 378 3.08 8.23 -19.25
N ALA A 379 2.10 7.83 -20.07
CA ALA A 379 0.70 7.72 -19.64
C ALA A 379 0.53 6.69 -18.51
N ARG A 380 1.32 5.60 -18.51
CA ARG A 380 1.35 4.66 -17.36
C ARG A 380 1.94 5.29 -16.10
N ALA A 381 2.90 6.18 -16.26
CA ALA A 381 3.61 6.84 -15.17
C ALA A 381 2.82 7.98 -14.51
N ILE A 382 2.18 8.84 -15.31
CA ILE A 382 1.59 10.10 -14.83
C ILE A 382 0.12 10.32 -15.23
N GLY A 383 -0.48 9.35 -15.92
CA GLY A 383 -1.88 9.36 -16.32
C GLY A 383 -2.17 10.03 -17.65
N ASP A 384 -3.46 10.29 -17.88
CA ASP A 384 -3.98 10.79 -19.15
C ASP A 384 -3.64 12.27 -19.43
N GLN A 385 -2.99 12.96 -18.48
CA GLN A 385 -2.46 14.31 -18.68
C GLN A 385 -1.47 14.41 -19.85
N VAL A 386 -0.86 13.29 -20.24
CA VAL A 386 0.01 13.18 -21.43
C VAL A 386 -0.75 13.47 -22.73
N ARG A 387 -2.04 13.14 -22.78
CA ARG A 387 -2.90 13.29 -23.96
C ARG A 387 -3.83 14.49 -23.81
N HIS A 388 -4.28 14.75 -22.59
CA HIS A 388 -5.24 15.77 -22.25
C HIS A 388 -4.72 16.66 -21.10
N PRO A 389 -3.81 17.61 -21.38
CA PRO A 389 -3.13 18.43 -20.35
C PRO A 389 -4.07 19.37 -19.55
N PHE A 390 -5.35 19.43 -19.91
CA PHE A 390 -6.38 20.29 -19.31
C PHE A 390 -7.66 19.57 -18.94
N LEU A 391 -7.63 18.26 -18.66
CA LEU A 391 -8.80 17.57 -18.13
C LEU A 391 -9.39 18.37 -16.96
N ALA A 392 -10.63 18.80 -17.10
CA ALA A 392 -11.33 19.48 -16.03
C ALA A 392 -11.52 18.45 -14.92
N TYR A 393 -10.94 18.71 -13.74
CA TYR A 393 -11.02 17.86 -12.55
C TYR A 393 -12.46 17.52 -12.09
N ARG A 394 -13.49 18.03 -12.77
CA ARG A 394 -14.90 17.85 -12.42
C ARG A 394 -15.65 16.95 -13.41
N ASP A 395 -15.12 16.74 -14.61
CA ASP A 395 -15.93 16.22 -15.72
C ASP A 395 -15.63 14.74 -16.05
N ASP A 396 -14.42 14.23 -15.77
CA ASP A 396 -14.02 12.84 -16.06
C ASP A 396 -12.83 12.39 -15.17
N LEU A 397 -12.91 12.59 -13.85
CA LEU A 397 -11.91 11.99 -12.95
C LEU A 397 -12.21 10.50 -12.80
N ASP A 398 -11.50 9.69 -13.56
CA ASP A 398 -11.29 8.30 -13.21
C ASP A 398 -10.34 8.25 -12.01
N ASP A 399 -10.83 7.73 -10.88
CA ASP A 399 -10.04 7.55 -9.66
C ASP A 399 -8.97 6.46 -9.82
N GLU A 400 -9.05 5.64 -10.88
CA GLU A 400 -8.11 4.56 -11.17
C GLU A 400 -6.90 5.00 -12.03
N THR A 401 -6.91 6.23 -12.55
CA THR A 401 -5.83 6.73 -13.40
C THR A 401 -4.77 7.47 -12.57
N PRO A 402 -3.48 7.06 -12.63
CA PRO A 402 -2.42 7.67 -11.85
C PRO A 402 -2.27 9.14 -12.18
N ARG A 403 -1.80 9.96 -11.25
CA ARG A 403 -1.76 11.43 -11.46
C ARG A 403 -0.35 11.98 -11.28
N ARG A 404 0.06 12.81 -12.24
CA ARG A 404 1.15 13.76 -12.05
C ARG A 404 0.82 14.70 -10.89
N LEU A 405 1.77 14.94 -9.99
CA LEU A 405 1.62 16.00 -9.02
C LEU A 405 1.57 17.38 -9.70
N VAL A 406 0.87 18.32 -9.05
CA VAL A 406 0.73 19.68 -9.56
C VAL A 406 2.13 20.29 -9.73
N CYS A 407 2.40 20.86 -10.91
CA CYS A 407 3.67 21.47 -11.32
C CYS A 407 4.86 20.53 -11.55
N ASP A 408 4.71 19.21 -11.47
CA ASP A 408 5.81 18.30 -11.82
C ASP A 408 6.05 18.29 -13.33
N GLU A 409 7.30 18.38 -13.76
CA GLU A 409 7.71 18.32 -15.16
C GLU A 409 8.34 16.95 -15.45
N VAL A 410 7.50 15.94 -15.75
CA VAL A 410 7.95 14.55 -15.98
C VAL A 410 7.91 14.21 -17.48
N GLY A 411 9.06 13.97 -18.09
CA GLY A 411 9.17 13.49 -19.48
C GLY A 411 9.60 12.03 -19.57
N ALA A 412 9.72 11.51 -20.80
CA ALA A 412 10.26 10.18 -21.06
C ALA A 412 11.25 10.20 -22.24
N ALA A 413 12.30 9.40 -22.16
CA ALA A 413 13.33 9.25 -23.18
C ALA A 413 13.79 7.78 -23.27
N LEU A 414 14.32 7.38 -24.43
CA LEU A 414 14.89 6.05 -24.61
C LEU A 414 16.31 5.97 -24.05
N LEU A 415 16.64 4.82 -23.46
CA LEU A 415 17.99 4.50 -23.05
C LEU A 415 18.90 4.36 -24.28
N LYS A 416 19.97 5.15 -24.31
CA LYS A 416 21.02 5.07 -25.33
C LYS A 416 22.13 4.12 -24.88
N ARG A 417 22.79 3.50 -25.86
CA ARG A 417 24.02 2.72 -25.64
C ARG A 417 25.17 3.47 -26.28
N ILE A 418 26.23 3.74 -25.52
CA ILE A 418 27.40 4.46 -26.00
C ILE A 418 28.60 3.52 -26.01
N GLY A 419 29.22 3.36 -27.18
CA GLY A 419 30.49 2.67 -27.32
C GLY A 419 31.58 3.37 -26.52
N VAL A 420 32.29 2.61 -25.68
CA VAL A 420 33.44 3.06 -24.92
C VAL A 420 34.67 2.39 -25.48
N VAL A 421 35.61 3.22 -25.94
CA VAL A 421 36.91 2.78 -26.45
C VAL A 421 37.88 2.73 -25.29
N VAL A 422 38.51 1.57 -25.10
CA VAL A 422 39.57 1.36 -24.11
C VAL A 422 40.91 1.25 -24.82
N GLN A 423 41.85 2.13 -24.46
CA GLN A 423 43.23 2.05 -24.93
C GLN A 423 44.19 1.93 -23.74
N ALA A 424 45.02 0.90 -23.73
CA ALA A 424 45.97 0.68 -22.65
C ALA A 424 47.20 -0.11 -23.11
N ARG A 425 48.29 0.00 -22.35
CA ARG A 425 49.48 -0.85 -22.49
C ARG A 425 49.56 -1.79 -21.28
N LEU A 426 49.44 -3.09 -21.53
CA LEU A 426 49.49 -4.13 -20.51
C LEU A 426 50.93 -4.55 -20.28
N VAL A 427 51.42 -4.39 -19.05
CA VAL A 427 52.73 -4.90 -18.65
C VAL A 427 52.56 -6.36 -18.23
N VAL A 428 53.15 -7.29 -18.97
CA VAL A 428 52.96 -8.74 -18.75
C VAL A 428 54.28 -9.44 -18.45
N SER A 429 54.22 -10.59 -17.78
CA SER A 429 55.42 -11.43 -17.56
C SER A 429 56.02 -11.92 -18.89
N ALA A 430 57.35 -12.09 -18.94
CA ALA A 430 58.05 -12.54 -20.14
C ALA A 430 57.65 -13.95 -20.61
N THR A 431 57.03 -14.74 -19.73
CA THR A 431 56.57 -16.12 -20.00
C THR A 431 55.11 -16.21 -20.45
N ALA A 432 54.35 -15.11 -20.40
CA ALA A 432 52.93 -15.11 -20.76
C ALA A 432 52.72 -15.10 -22.28
N ALA A 433 51.70 -15.84 -22.74
CA ALA A 433 51.24 -15.77 -24.12
C ALA A 433 50.42 -14.50 -24.33
N GLY A 434 51.03 -13.45 -24.87
CA GLY A 434 50.42 -12.13 -24.92
C GLY A 434 49.03 -12.07 -25.60
N ALA A 435 48.81 -12.84 -26.67
CA ALA A 435 47.52 -12.89 -27.35
C ALA A 435 46.39 -13.40 -26.44
N ASP A 436 46.68 -14.40 -25.60
CA ASP A 436 45.72 -14.96 -24.66
C ASP A 436 45.40 -13.97 -23.54
N VAL A 437 46.40 -13.23 -23.05
CA VAL A 437 46.22 -12.18 -22.03
C VAL A 437 45.32 -11.06 -22.55
N VAL A 438 45.53 -10.61 -23.79
CA VAL A 438 44.66 -9.59 -24.41
C VAL A 438 43.24 -10.12 -24.58
N ALA A 439 43.07 -11.34 -25.07
CA ALA A 439 41.74 -11.94 -25.25
C ALA A 439 40.98 -12.08 -23.92
N ASP A 440 41.66 -12.51 -22.85
CA ASP A 440 41.06 -12.67 -21.52
C ASP A 440 40.73 -11.30 -20.89
N ALA A 441 41.62 -10.31 -21.00
CA ALA A 441 41.37 -8.94 -20.57
C ALA A 441 40.14 -8.33 -21.30
N THR A 442 40.08 -8.46 -22.63
CA THR A 442 38.91 -8.03 -23.41
C THR A 442 37.65 -8.76 -22.98
N GLY A 443 37.71 -10.08 -22.77
CA GLY A 443 36.57 -10.87 -22.29
C GLY A 443 36.04 -10.43 -20.92
N ARG A 444 36.93 -10.08 -19.98
CA ARG A 444 36.56 -9.50 -18.68
C ARG A 444 35.93 -8.11 -18.82
N LEU A 445 36.50 -7.24 -19.65
CA LEU A 445 35.91 -5.92 -19.92
C LEU A 445 34.53 -6.04 -20.56
N GLN A 446 34.35 -6.90 -21.55
CA GLN A 446 33.04 -7.17 -22.17
C GLN A 446 32.01 -7.62 -21.14
N ARG A 447 32.41 -8.47 -20.19
CA ARG A 447 31.55 -8.92 -19.10
C ARG A 447 31.19 -7.77 -18.17
N TYR A 448 32.17 -6.98 -17.74
CA TYR A 448 31.98 -5.81 -16.89
C TYR A 448 31.00 -4.79 -17.50
N PHE A 449 31.17 -4.46 -18.78
CA PHE A 449 30.26 -3.54 -19.48
C PHE A 449 28.84 -4.11 -19.66
N ARG A 450 28.70 -5.43 -19.74
CA ARG A 450 27.39 -6.10 -19.83
C ARG A 450 26.67 -6.21 -18.48
N GLU A 451 27.39 -6.66 -17.46
CA GLU A 451 26.85 -6.96 -16.14
C GLU A 451 26.69 -5.73 -15.26
N GLY A 452 27.45 -4.66 -15.54
CA GLY A 452 27.45 -3.45 -14.73
C GLY A 452 28.20 -3.62 -13.40
N ARG A 453 28.00 -2.65 -12.51
CA ARG A 453 28.60 -2.67 -11.17
C ARG A 453 27.81 -3.56 -10.22
N PRO A 454 28.47 -4.44 -9.44
CA PRO A 454 27.80 -5.22 -8.40
C PRO A 454 27.06 -4.34 -7.38
N GLU A 455 27.61 -3.17 -7.02
CA GLU A 455 26.98 -2.24 -6.08
C GLU A 455 25.77 -1.50 -6.67
N SER A 456 25.65 -1.44 -8.00
CA SER A 456 24.48 -0.90 -8.69
C SER A 456 23.33 -1.92 -8.76
N ALA A 457 23.58 -3.18 -8.40
CA ALA A 457 22.52 -4.17 -8.24
C ALA A 457 21.65 -3.77 -7.03
N VAL A 458 20.40 -3.40 -7.31
CA VAL A 458 19.41 -3.14 -6.28
C VAL A 458 19.24 -4.42 -5.45
N SER A 459 19.49 -4.34 -4.14
CA SER A 459 19.19 -5.43 -3.22
C SER A 459 17.73 -5.84 -3.43
N GLU A 460 17.48 -7.14 -3.66
CA GLU A 460 16.13 -7.67 -3.67
C GLU A 460 15.45 -7.21 -2.38
N ARG A 461 14.44 -6.34 -2.53
CA ARG A 461 13.64 -5.92 -1.39
C ARG A 461 12.87 -7.16 -0.97
N ALA A 462 13.15 -7.68 0.22
CA ALA A 462 12.30 -8.69 0.83
C ALA A 462 10.85 -8.15 0.81
N ALA A 463 9.92 -8.96 0.30
CA ALA A 463 8.53 -8.59 0.01
C ALA A 463 7.72 -8.38 1.30
N GLU A 464 8.14 -7.47 2.17
CA GLU A 464 7.62 -7.40 3.53
C GLU A 464 6.38 -6.51 3.69
N SER A 465 6.02 -5.67 2.69
CA SER A 465 4.70 -4.99 2.61
C SER A 465 4.54 -4.21 1.30
N PRO A 466 3.31 -4.03 0.77
CA PRO A 466 3.04 -3.06 -0.30
C PRO A 466 3.51 -1.66 0.12
N SER A 467 4.23 -0.97 -0.76
CA SER A 467 4.78 0.36 -0.49
C SER A 467 5.06 1.10 -1.79
N GLY A 468 4.62 2.36 -1.87
CA GLY A 468 4.72 3.19 -3.07
C GLY A 468 3.58 2.92 -4.06
N PRO A 469 3.76 3.23 -5.35
CA PRO A 469 2.68 3.08 -6.31
C PRO A 469 2.43 1.62 -6.68
N TRP A 470 1.15 1.32 -6.85
CA TRP A 470 0.65 0.04 -7.33
C TRP A 470 0.47 0.06 -8.86
N PRO A 471 0.56 -1.07 -9.59
CA PRO A 471 1.11 -2.34 -9.15
C PRO A 471 2.61 -2.25 -8.87
N ASP A 472 3.10 -3.09 -7.97
CA ASP A 472 4.53 -3.14 -7.70
C ASP A 472 5.28 -3.65 -8.93
N ALA A 473 6.26 -2.88 -9.39
CA ALA A 473 7.09 -3.19 -10.54
C ALA A 473 8.56 -2.92 -10.16
N PRO A 474 9.20 -3.86 -9.43
CA PRO A 474 10.60 -3.69 -9.01
C PRO A 474 11.53 -3.60 -10.23
N GLN A 475 12.64 -2.90 -10.05
CA GLN A 475 13.69 -2.84 -11.06
C GLN A 475 14.39 -4.21 -11.14
N PRO A 476 14.52 -4.83 -12.32
CA PRO A 476 15.37 -6.01 -12.49
C PRO A 476 16.80 -5.77 -12.00
N ALA A 477 17.40 -6.79 -11.37
CA ALA A 477 18.77 -6.69 -10.88
C ALA A 477 19.80 -6.65 -12.02
N GLY A 478 20.89 -5.90 -11.81
CA GLY A 478 22.06 -5.87 -12.68
C GLY A 478 22.04 -4.81 -13.79
N GLY A 479 23.20 -4.69 -14.45
CA GLY A 479 23.51 -3.72 -15.49
C GLY A 479 23.86 -2.33 -14.95
N TRP A 480 24.27 -1.45 -15.86
CA TRP A 480 24.59 -0.06 -15.55
C TRP A 480 23.34 0.79 -15.28
N ASN A 481 23.46 1.80 -14.40
CA ASN A 481 22.48 2.87 -14.34
C ASN A 481 22.85 3.99 -15.33
N PRO A 482 21.85 4.65 -15.96
CA PRO A 482 22.11 5.73 -16.90
C PRO A 482 22.90 6.88 -16.28
N GLY A 483 23.90 7.38 -17.01
CA GLY A 483 24.76 8.48 -16.58
C GLY A 483 25.82 8.14 -15.52
N GLU A 484 25.93 6.87 -15.09
CA GLU A 484 27.02 6.46 -14.23
C GLU A 484 28.37 6.62 -14.94
N ALA A 485 29.26 7.43 -14.37
CA ALA A 485 30.61 7.58 -14.87
C ALA A 485 31.41 6.28 -14.66
N ILE A 486 32.32 5.95 -15.58
CA ILE A 486 33.21 4.79 -15.49
C ILE A 486 34.48 5.22 -14.77
N ARG A 487 34.86 4.54 -13.68
CA ARG A 487 36.12 4.86 -12.98
C ARG A 487 37.28 4.13 -13.62
N PHE A 488 38.41 4.81 -13.78
CA PHE A 488 39.60 4.18 -14.35
C PHE A 488 40.11 3.03 -13.49
N THR A 489 39.97 3.12 -12.16
CA THR A 489 40.35 2.05 -11.23
C THR A 489 39.60 0.76 -11.48
N GLU A 490 38.30 0.82 -11.82
CA GLU A 490 37.49 -0.36 -12.11
C GLU A 490 37.99 -1.06 -13.39
N ILE A 491 38.35 -0.29 -14.42
CA ILE A 491 38.94 -0.85 -15.64
C ILE A 491 40.29 -1.50 -15.36
N VAL A 492 41.13 -0.85 -14.54
CA VAL A 492 42.40 -1.45 -14.10
C VAL A 492 42.15 -2.75 -13.34
N GLU A 493 41.21 -2.77 -12.39
CA GLU A 493 40.84 -3.97 -11.63
C GLU A 493 40.42 -5.13 -12.53
N GLN A 494 39.58 -4.88 -13.55
CA GLN A 494 39.20 -5.92 -14.51
C GLN A 494 40.38 -6.46 -15.33
N ILE A 495 41.35 -5.60 -15.64
CA ILE A 495 42.54 -5.97 -16.42
C ILE A 495 43.55 -6.75 -15.57
N VAL A 496 43.89 -6.26 -14.37
CA VAL A 496 44.90 -6.86 -13.47
C VAL A 496 44.37 -8.05 -12.68
N ALA A 497 43.07 -8.37 -12.80
CA ALA A 497 42.52 -9.64 -12.33
C ALA A 497 43.17 -10.86 -13.01
N ASP A 498 43.85 -10.66 -14.14
CA ASP A 498 44.75 -11.64 -14.72
C ASP A 498 46.07 -11.72 -13.94
N PRO A 499 46.45 -12.87 -13.37
CA PRO A 499 47.75 -13.03 -12.73
C PRO A 499 48.95 -12.80 -13.66
N ALA A 500 48.77 -12.89 -14.98
CA ALA A 500 49.82 -12.65 -15.97
C ALA A 500 50.10 -11.15 -16.22
N VAL A 501 49.19 -10.26 -15.83
CA VAL A 501 49.32 -8.80 -15.96
C VAL A 501 49.93 -8.23 -14.69
N LEU A 502 51.13 -7.67 -14.82
CA LEU A 502 51.90 -7.05 -13.73
C LEU A 502 51.53 -5.58 -13.52
N GLY A 503 50.92 -4.93 -14.52
CA GLY A 503 50.49 -3.54 -14.44
C GLY A 503 49.86 -3.01 -15.72
N VAL A 504 49.31 -1.80 -15.65
CA VAL A 504 48.70 -1.08 -16.77
C VAL A 504 49.36 0.29 -16.92
N GLU A 505 49.90 0.55 -18.11
CA GLU A 505 50.48 1.83 -18.49
C GLU A 505 49.57 2.55 -19.49
N ALA A 506 49.60 3.89 -19.45
CA ALA A 506 48.97 4.73 -20.47
C ALA A 506 47.50 4.36 -20.77
N LEU A 507 46.69 4.21 -19.71
CA LEU A 507 45.26 3.92 -19.84
C LEU A 507 44.50 5.19 -20.24
N TYR A 508 43.76 5.08 -21.34
CA TYR A 508 42.86 6.09 -21.88
C TYR A 508 41.49 5.48 -22.14
N LEU A 509 40.45 6.26 -21.86
CA LEU A 509 39.07 5.91 -22.15
C LEU A 509 38.46 7.00 -23.03
N GLY A 510 37.61 6.62 -23.98
CA GLY A 510 36.89 7.58 -24.81
C GLY A 510 35.51 7.08 -25.19
N ARG A 511 34.66 7.99 -25.63
CA ARG A 511 33.36 7.65 -26.22
C ARG A 511 33.54 7.51 -27.73
N GLU A 512 32.96 6.48 -28.30
CA GLU A 512 33.01 6.23 -29.74
C GLU A 512 32.46 7.44 -30.52
N GLY A 513 33.20 7.86 -31.55
CA GLY A 513 32.89 9.06 -32.33
C GLY A 513 33.50 10.36 -31.78
N GLU A 514 34.07 10.37 -30.57
CA GLU A 514 34.83 11.51 -30.06
C GLU A 514 36.31 11.43 -30.44
N SER A 515 36.90 12.57 -30.78
CA SER A 515 38.32 12.66 -31.18
C SER A 515 39.30 12.70 -30.01
N THR A 516 38.80 12.94 -28.79
CA THR A 516 39.61 13.11 -27.58
C THR A 516 39.41 11.95 -26.62
N LEU A 517 40.51 11.30 -26.24
CA LEU A 517 40.50 10.30 -25.17
C LEU A 517 40.83 10.96 -23.82
N THR A 518 40.11 10.56 -22.79
CA THR A 518 40.32 10.93 -21.40
C THR A 518 41.46 10.09 -20.82
N ALA A 519 42.45 10.73 -20.21
CA ALA A 519 43.55 10.04 -19.55
C ALA A 519 43.18 9.64 -18.10
N ALA A 520 43.86 8.62 -17.57
CA ALA A 520 43.65 8.15 -16.19
C ALA A 520 43.82 9.22 -15.09
N SER A 521 44.48 10.35 -15.39
CA SER A 521 44.58 11.50 -14.49
C SER A 521 43.23 12.15 -14.15
N GLU A 522 42.24 12.01 -15.03
CA GLU A 522 40.88 12.57 -14.85
C GLU A 522 40.00 11.70 -13.94
N SER A 523 40.50 10.55 -13.45
CA SER A 523 39.87 9.60 -12.52
C SER A 523 38.61 8.87 -13.03
N PHE A 524 37.79 9.48 -13.91
CA PHE A 524 36.59 8.86 -14.47
C PHE A 524 36.26 9.37 -15.89
N LEU A 525 35.53 8.57 -16.66
CA LEU A 525 34.89 8.96 -17.92
C LEU A 525 33.40 9.22 -17.67
N THR A 526 32.94 10.44 -17.96
CA THR A 526 31.52 10.82 -17.80
C THR A 526 30.66 10.20 -18.89
N ILE A 527 29.51 9.63 -18.50
CA ILE A 527 28.49 9.11 -19.41
C ILE A 527 27.27 10.05 -19.39
N PRO A 528 26.64 10.34 -20.54
CA PRO A 528 25.40 11.10 -20.60
C PRO A 528 24.28 10.49 -19.75
N PRO A 529 23.40 11.33 -19.18
CA PRO A 529 22.32 10.91 -18.28
C PRO A 529 21.28 9.96 -18.89
N ASP A 530 21.14 9.90 -20.21
CA ASP A 530 20.26 9.00 -20.96
C ASP A 530 20.97 7.75 -21.48
N ALA A 531 22.23 7.51 -21.10
CA ALA A 531 23.05 6.47 -21.72
C ALA A 531 23.69 5.51 -20.71
N VAL A 532 23.90 4.28 -21.18
CA VAL A 532 24.74 3.28 -20.52
C VAL A 532 25.93 2.90 -21.42
N PRO A 533 27.08 2.54 -20.82
CA PRO A 533 28.25 2.20 -21.60
C PRO A 533 28.18 0.78 -22.14
N VAL A 534 28.69 0.60 -23.35
CA VAL A 534 29.00 -0.70 -23.96
C VAL A 534 30.42 -0.67 -24.49
N LEU A 535 31.12 -1.81 -24.46
CA LEU A 535 32.47 -1.87 -25.00
C LEU A 535 32.44 -1.73 -26.53
N ALA A 536 33.25 -0.83 -27.09
CA ALA A 536 33.32 -0.63 -28.54
C ALA A 536 34.13 -1.75 -29.23
N GLU A 537 33.85 -2.04 -30.51
CA GLU A 537 34.58 -3.08 -31.26
C GLU A 537 36.05 -2.70 -31.58
N GLY A 538 36.44 -1.45 -31.35
CA GLY A 538 37.75 -0.87 -31.72
C GLY A 538 38.77 -0.72 -30.58
N ASP A 539 38.64 -1.47 -29.48
CA ASP A 539 39.57 -1.37 -28.34
C ASP A 539 41.02 -1.71 -28.72
N CYS A 540 41.97 -0.99 -28.12
CA CYS A 540 43.38 -1.10 -28.43
C CYS A 540 44.20 -1.42 -27.16
N LEU A 541 44.25 -2.71 -26.81
CA LEU A 541 45.13 -3.23 -25.77
C LEU A 541 46.46 -3.67 -26.39
N ALA A 542 47.54 -2.95 -26.06
CA ALA A 542 48.90 -3.28 -26.50
C ALA A 542 49.69 -3.96 -25.38
N ILE A 543 50.72 -4.74 -25.72
CA ILE A 543 51.51 -5.49 -24.75
C ILE A 543 52.91 -4.92 -24.61
N VAL A 544 53.38 -4.83 -23.37
CA VAL A 544 54.78 -4.55 -23.00
C VAL A 544 55.26 -5.69 -22.11
N TYR A 545 56.26 -6.44 -22.56
CA TYR A 545 56.85 -7.48 -21.71
C TYR A 545 57.77 -6.83 -20.68
N ALA A 546 57.58 -7.17 -19.40
CA ALA A 546 58.50 -6.75 -18.34
C ALA A 546 59.86 -7.40 -18.59
N GLY A 547 60.84 -6.58 -18.98
CA GLY A 547 62.22 -7.05 -19.11
C GLY A 547 62.82 -7.33 -17.73
N GLU A 548 63.50 -8.45 -17.56
CA GLU A 548 64.35 -8.71 -16.40
C GLU A 548 65.53 -7.72 -16.40
N LYS A 549 65.33 -6.52 -15.85
CA LYS A 549 66.43 -5.75 -15.31
C LYS A 549 66.45 -5.99 -13.81
N GLY A 550 67.21 -7.00 -13.41
CA GLY A 550 67.60 -7.15 -12.01
C GLY A 550 68.14 -5.82 -11.51
N CYS A 551 67.65 -5.36 -10.36
CA CYS A 551 68.25 -4.26 -9.63
C CYS A 551 69.66 -4.71 -9.22
N GLY A 552 70.66 -4.39 -10.04
CA GLY A 552 72.05 -4.42 -9.61
C GLY A 552 72.22 -3.35 -8.54
N HIS A 553 72.30 -3.76 -7.28
CA HIS A 553 72.86 -2.94 -6.22
C HIS A 553 74.25 -2.50 -6.68
N ALA A 554 74.42 -1.19 -6.91
CA ALA A 554 75.74 -0.60 -7.02
C ALA A 554 76.32 -0.50 -5.61
N GLU A 555 77.08 -1.52 -5.21
CA GLU A 555 78.14 -1.35 -4.21
C GLU A 555 79.36 -0.77 -4.92
N SER A 556 79.58 0.55 -4.78
CA SER A 556 80.89 1.19 -4.61
C SER A 556 80.73 2.67 -4.31
#